data_AF-A0A352FQL3-F1
#
_entry.id   AF-A0A352FQL3-F1
#
_cell.length_a   1.000
_cell.length_b   1.000
_cell.length_c   1.000
_cell.angle_alpha   90.00
_cell.angle_beta   90.00
_cell.angle_gamma   90.00
#
_symmetry.space_group_name_H-M   'P 1'
#
loop_
_entity.id
_entity.type
_entity.pdbx_description
1 polymer ?
#
loop_
_entity_poly.entity_id
_entity_poly.type
_entity_poly.pdbx_seq_one_letter_code
_entity_poly.pdbx_strand_id
1 'polypeptide(L)'
;MSLMLAPAFLLIISFITVVLLVFVVNEIKSSRHGTVTLKAKDKVPAEQLDGDIIRGDKYVTVKVGGVEKIYTWDQIENISYKEEASLQKLDRIVDLLDLLSKLGIGVTVILIMVGLQQYGKSQTWEREKFLAGAVKEFVDLQRARNAMQMLDSLALYRDGRQIEFNPNANKPEERKTFVSNEKIFAALTTTPHDDLAKDDDLAMTIRDCFDTFLSYMDTFNHYIDQDLITKDALMSHVGYWIELLGPEGKLDSRYKQRVLQYARQYGLDAIESLIQKYQQPSRWERIVNWFIK
;
A
#
# COMPACT_ATOMS: atom_id res chain seq x y z
N MET A 1 1.94 -12.41 5.68
CA MET A 1 2.32 -13.54 4.80
C MET A 1 3.06 -13.14 3.50
N SER A 2 3.12 -11.86 3.09
CA SER A 2 3.77 -11.47 1.82
C SER A 2 5.28 -11.24 1.87
N LEU A 3 5.90 -11.18 3.06
CA LEU A 3 7.35 -10.89 3.19
C LEU A 3 8.27 -12.07 2.85
N MET A 4 7.78 -13.31 2.85
CA MET A 4 8.59 -14.49 2.54
C MET A 4 8.67 -14.83 1.04
N LEU A 5 7.83 -14.24 0.20
CA LEU A 5 7.80 -14.56 -1.24
C LEU A 5 8.87 -13.82 -2.06
N ALA A 6 9.28 -12.63 -1.61
CA ALA A 6 10.31 -11.83 -2.29
C ALA A 6 11.67 -12.55 -2.44
N PRO A 7 12.25 -13.19 -1.40
CA PRO A 7 13.53 -13.90 -1.55
C PRO A 7 13.43 -15.15 -2.42
N ALA A 8 12.30 -15.88 -2.36
CA ALA A 8 12.10 -17.07 -3.19
C ALA A 8 12.03 -16.72 -4.69
N PHE A 9 11.39 -15.60 -5.03
CA PHE A 9 11.28 -15.15 -6.42
C PHE A 9 12.63 -14.74 -7.02
N LEU A 10 13.48 -14.05 -6.24
CA LEU A 10 14.84 -13.69 -6.66
C LEU A 10 15.72 -14.92 -6.90
N LEU A 11 15.58 -15.96 -6.07
CA LEU A 11 16.30 -17.23 -6.26
C LEU A 11 15.87 -17.95 -7.56
N ILE A 12 14.57 -17.94 -7.88
CA ILE A 12 14.06 -18.54 -9.12
C ILE A 12 14.60 -17.80 -10.35
N ILE A 13 14.59 -16.46 -10.35
CA ILE A 13 15.14 -15.67 -11.46
C ILE A 13 16.64 -15.94 -11.62
N SER A 14 17.39 -15.92 -10.52
CA SER A 14 18.83 -16.22 -10.53
C SER A 14 19.10 -17.61 -11.13
N PHE A 15 18.35 -18.63 -10.69
CA PHE A 15 18.48 -19.99 -11.18
C PHE A 15 18.20 -20.09 -12.69
N ILE A 16 17.10 -19.51 -13.17
CA ILE A 16 16.75 -19.50 -14.61
C ILE A 16 17.86 -18.84 -15.42
N THR A 17 18.41 -17.72 -14.95
CA THR A 17 19.48 -16.98 -15.62
C THR A 17 20.76 -17.81 -15.74
N VAL A 18 21.14 -18.53 -14.67
CA VAL A 18 22.30 -19.43 -14.68
C VAL A 18 22.09 -20.60 -15.64
N VAL A 19 20.90 -21.22 -15.65
CA VAL A 19 20.58 -22.33 -16.55
C VAL A 19 20.67 -21.90 -18.01
N LEU A 20 20.12 -20.73 -18.36
CA LEU A 20 20.22 -20.16 -19.70
C LEU A 20 21.67 -19.92 -20.12
N LEU A 21 22.49 -19.36 -19.22
CA LEU A 21 23.89 -19.08 -19.51
C LEU A 21 24.69 -20.37 -19.76
N VAL A 22 24.43 -21.43 -18.98
CA VAL A 22 25.02 -22.76 -19.19
C VAL A 22 24.60 -23.34 -20.54
N PHE A 23 23.33 -23.20 -20.93
CA PHE A 23 22.84 -23.68 -22.21
C PHE A 23 23.54 -22.99 -23.39
N VAL A 24 23.66 -21.66 -23.34
CA VAL A 24 24.38 -20.87 -24.36
C VAL A 24 25.85 -21.29 -24.47
N VAL A 25 26.53 -21.46 -23.34
CA VAL A 25 27.95 -21.89 -23.32
C VAL A 25 28.13 -23.30 -23.89
N ASN A 26 27.23 -24.23 -23.59
CA ASN A 26 27.28 -25.57 -24.15
C ASN A 26 27.00 -25.59 -25.65
N GLU A 27 26.07 -24.78 -26.14
CA GLU A 27 25.75 -24.70 -27.57
C GLU A 27 26.93 -24.16 -28.39
N ILE A 28 27.67 -23.19 -27.85
CA ILE A 28 28.89 -22.63 -28.46
C ILE A 28 29.99 -23.70 -28.61
N LYS A 29 30.05 -24.69 -27.70
CA LYS A 29 31.01 -25.80 -27.73
C LYS A 29 30.60 -26.97 -28.62
N SER A 30 29.42 -26.93 -29.24
CA SER A 30 28.94 -28.02 -30.11
C SER A 30 29.83 -28.21 -31.35
N SER A 31 30.12 -29.47 -31.69
CA SER A 31 30.86 -29.84 -32.90
C SER A 31 30.15 -29.31 -34.15
N ARG A 32 30.93 -29.00 -35.20
CA ARG A 32 30.41 -28.56 -36.50
C ARG A 32 30.74 -29.60 -37.55
N HIS A 33 29.72 -30.11 -38.23
CA HIS A 33 29.93 -31.03 -39.33
C HIS A 33 30.60 -30.30 -40.51
N GLY A 34 31.62 -30.89 -41.09
CA GLY A 34 32.35 -30.31 -42.21
C GLY A 34 33.44 -31.22 -42.71
N THR A 35 34.10 -30.77 -43.76
CA THR A 35 35.17 -31.50 -44.42
C THR A 35 36.51 -30.84 -44.08
N VAL A 36 37.42 -31.61 -43.51
CA VAL A 36 38.81 -31.20 -43.26
C VAL A 36 39.71 -31.76 -44.34
N THR A 37 40.44 -30.90 -45.03
CA THR A 37 41.46 -31.29 -46.01
C THR A 37 42.83 -31.22 -45.34
N LEU A 38 43.55 -32.33 -45.27
CA LEU A 38 44.89 -32.40 -44.70
C LEU A 38 45.95 -32.08 -45.76
N LYS A 39 47.04 -31.41 -45.36
CA LYS A 39 48.16 -31.13 -46.25
C LYS A 39 48.83 -32.43 -46.70
N ALA A 40 49.16 -32.52 -47.98
CA ALA A 40 49.90 -33.66 -48.52
C ALA A 40 51.30 -33.75 -47.87
N LYS A 41 51.69 -34.95 -47.45
CA LYS A 41 53.01 -35.23 -46.87
C LYS A 41 53.65 -36.40 -47.60
N ASP A 42 54.88 -36.22 -48.07
CA ASP A 42 55.75 -37.28 -48.60
C ASP A 42 55.10 -38.22 -49.65
N LYS A 43 54.59 -37.63 -50.75
CA LYS A 43 53.93 -38.33 -51.88
C LYS A 43 52.59 -39.00 -51.55
N VAL A 44 52.06 -38.85 -50.34
CA VAL A 44 50.71 -39.29 -49.99
C VAL A 44 49.71 -38.21 -50.44
N PRO A 45 48.68 -38.55 -51.24
CA PRO A 45 47.66 -37.58 -51.67
C PRO A 45 46.92 -37.00 -50.46
N ALA A 46 46.44 -35.75 -50.60
CA ALA A 46 45.67 -35.08 -49.56
C ALA A 46 44.44 -35.93 -49.16
N GLU A 47 44.31 -36.23 -47.87
CA GLU A 47 43.16 -36.93 -47.31
C GLU A 47 42.06 -35.92 -46.95
N GLN A 48 40.82 -36.21 -47.36
CA GLN A 48 39.64 -35.46 -46.97
C GLN A 48 38.84 -36.25 -45.95
N LEU A 49 38.53 -35.61 -44.83
CA LEU A 49 37.77 -36.20 -43.73
C LEU A 49 36.45 -35.44 -43.59
N ASP A 50 35.33 -36.09 -43.92
CA ASP A 50 33.98 -35.55 -43.68
C ASP A 50 33.49 -36.05 -42.31
N GLY A 51 33.27 -35.14 -41.38
CA GLY A 51 32.95 -35.50 -40.00
C GLY A 51 32.67 -34.32 -39.09
N ASP A 52 32.49 -34.60 -37.81
CA ASP A 52 32.23 -33.57 -36.80
C ASP A 52 33.54 -32.96 -36.32
N ILE A 53 33.68 -31.65 -36.52
CA ILE A 53 34.89 -30.89 -36.25
C ILE A 53 34.73 -30.12 -34.94
N ILE A 54 35.64 -30.34 -34.00
CA ILE A 54 35.78 -29.57 -32.76
C ILE A 54 37.12 -28.82 -32.84
N ARG A 55 37.07 -27.48 -32.77
CA ARG A 55 38.27 -26.64 -32.74
C ARG A 55 38.70 -26.41 -31.30
N GLY A 56 39.92 -26.83 -30.96
CA GLY A 56 40.63 -26.37 -29.77
C GLY A 56 41.69 -25.34 -30.14
N ASP A 57 42.27 -24.68 -29.13
CA ASP A 57 43.30 -23.64 -29.35
C ASP A 57 44.51 -24.17 -30.13
N LYS A 58 44.88 -25.45 -29.92
CA LYS A 58 46.11 -26.04 -30.47
C LYS A 58 45.90 -27.18 -31.46
N TYR A 59 44.68 -27.71 -31.51
CA TYR A 59 44.35 -28.90 -32.29
C TYR A 59 42.93 -28.83 -32.82
N VAL A 60 42.66 -29.62 -33.84
CA VAL A 60 41.34 -29.85 -34.39
C VAL A 60 41.04 -31.33 -34.26
N THR A 61 39.94 -31.64 -33.59
CA THR A 61 39.43 -32.99 -33.46
C THR A 61 38.38 -33.22 -34.55
N VAL A 62 38.53 -34.28 -35.33
CA VAL A 62 37.57 -34.70 -36.35
C VAL A 62 37.03 -36.08 -35.97
N LYS A 63 35.71 -36.18 -35.79
CA LYS A 63 35.02 -37.46 -35.56
C LYS A 63 34.42 -37.97 -36.86
N VAL A 64 34.92 -39.11 -37.35
CA VAL A 64 34.45 -39.76 -38.58
C VAL A 64 33.99 -41.17 -38.22
N GLY A 65 32.70 -41.46 -38.40
CA GLY A 65 32.14 -42.79 -38.10
C GLY A 65 32.33 -43.25 -36.65
N GLY A 66 32.36 -42.32 -35.69
CA GLY A 66 32.57 -42.61 -34.26
C GLY A 66 34.05 -42.71 -33.84
N VAL A 67 35.00 -42.65 -34.78
CA VAL A 67 36.43 -42.62 -34.49
C VAL A 67 36.90 -41.16 -34.40
N GLU A 68 37.54 -40.82 -33.28
CA GLU A 68 38.07 -39.49 -33.02
C GLU A 68 39.54 -39.39 -33.46
N LYS A 69 39.84 -38.48 -34.38
CA LYS A 69 41.20 -38.19 -34.85
C LYS A 69 41.56 -36.76 -34.50
N ILE A 70 42.78 -36.54 -33.98
CA ILE A 70 43.27 -35.23 -33.55
C ILE A 70 44.39 -34.78 -34.49
N TYR A 71 44.28 -33.56 -34.99
CA TYR A 71 45.25 -32.95 -35.91
C TYR A 71 45.73 -31.62 -35.37
N THR A 72 47.01 -31.30 -35.58
CA THR A 72 47.54 -29.96 -35.29
C THR A 72 47.26 -29.01 -36.46
N TRP A 73 47.19 -27.71 -36.19
CA TRP A 73 46.85 -26.71 -37.21
C TRP A 73 47.80 -26.69 -38.41
N ASP A 74 49.07 -27.10 -38.23
CA ASP A 74 50.05 -27.20 -39.31
C ASP A 74 49.73 -28.33 -40.30
N GLN A 75 48.98 -29.37 -39.88
CA GLN A 75 48.58 -30.51 -40.71
C GLN A 75 47.35 -30.23 -41.57
N ILE A 76 46.62 -29.15 -41.29
CA ILE A 76 45.35 -28.83 -41.93
C ILE A 76 45.59 -27.80 -43.04
N GLU A 77 45.09 -28.09 -44.24
CA GLU A 77 45.15 -27.19 -45.38
C GLU A 77 43.93 -26.26 -45.41
N ASN A 78 42.74 -26.84 -45.33
CA ASN A 78 41.48 -26.11 -45.35
C ASN A 78 40.43 -26.84 -44.52
N ILE A 79 39.50 -26.08 -43.96
CA ILE A 79 38.30 -26.59 -43.32
C ILE A 79 37.11 -25.95 -44.02
N SER A 80 36.34 -26.78 -44.73
CA SER A 80 35.08 -26.37 -45.35
C SER A 80 33.91 -26.83 -44.50
N TYR A 81 33.09 -25.90 -44.02
CA TYR A 81 31.86 -26.23 -43.30
C TYR A 81 30.71 -26.36 -44.30
N LYS A 82 29.87 -27.39 -44.17
CA LYS A 82 28.60 -27.43 -44.89
C LYS A 82 27.71 -26.31 -44.35
N GLU A 83 27.44 -25.29 -45.18
CA GLU A 83 26.68 -24.07 -44.81
C GLU A 83 25.25 -24.36 -44.30
N GLU A 84 24.68 -25.52 -44.58
CA GLU A 84 23.31 -25.88 -44.16
C GLU A 84 23.10 -25.86 -42.64
N ALA A 85 24.16 -26.08 -41.85
CA ALA A 85 24.04 -26.10 -40.39
C ALA A 85 24.15 -24.72 -39.72
N SER A 86 24.68 -23.69 -40.41
CA SER A 86 24.91 -22.37 -39.79
C SER A 86 23.63 -21.52 -39.76
N LEU A 87 22.82 -21.57 -40.81
CA LEU A 87 21.56 -20.83 -40.90
C LEU A 87 20.51 -21.37 -39.92
N GLN A 88 20.37 -22.70 -39.80
CA GLN A 88 19.45 -23.29 -38.82
C GLN A 88 19.83 -22.99 -37.36
N LYS A 89 21.13 -22.83 -37.06
CA LYS A 89 21.59 -22.43 -35.72
C LYS A 89 21.28 -20.97 -35.42
N LEU A 90 21.39 -20.08 -36.41
CA LEU A 90 21.02 -18.68 -36.28
C LEU A 90 19.52 -18.51 -36.00
N ASP A 91 18.66 -19.24 -36.72
CA ASP A 91 17.21 -19.20 -36.47
C ASP A 91 16.86 -19.64 -35.04
N ARG A 92 17.49 -20.72 -34.54
CA ARG A 92 17.28 -21.16 -33.14
C ARG A 92 17.71 -20.13 -32.11
N ILE A 93 18.79 -19.38 -32.37
CA ILE A 93 19.25 -18.31 -31.48
C ILE A 93 18.26 -17.15 -31.50
N VAL A 94 17.76 -16.78 -32.68
CA VAL A 94 16.76 -15.72 -32.83
C VAL A 94 15.46 -16.10 -32.12
N ASP A 95 14.97 -17.33 -32.27
CA ASP A 95 13.79 -17.84 -31.58
C ASP A 95 13.96 -17.83 -30.04
N LEU A 96 15.15 -18.19 -29.56
CA LEU A 96 15.46 -18.17 -28.13
C LEU A 96 15.52 -16.72 -27.60
N LEU A 97 16.06 -15.78 -28.37
CA LEU A 97 16.06 -14.36 -28.03
C LEU A 97 14.63 -13.78 -28.01
N ASP A 98 13.78 -14.15 -28.96
CA ASP A 98 12.38 -13.73 -28.98
C ASP A 98 11.60 -14.31 -27.79
N LEU A 99 11.83 -15.59 -27.45
CA LEU A 99 11.28 -16.22 -26.24
C LEU A 99 11.73 -15.49 -24.97
N LEU A 100 13.02 -15.18 -24.85
CA LEU A 100 13.57 -14.43 -23.72
C LEU A 100 12.98 -13.03 -23.61
N SER A 101 12.81 -12.34 -24.74
CA SER A 101 12.18 -11.03 -24.79
C SER A 101 10.74 -11.08 -24.28
N LYS A 102 9.96 -12.06 -24.74
CA LYS A 102 8.57 -12.28 -24.28
C LYS A 102 8.51 -12.62 -22.78
N LEU A 103 9.41 -13.48 -22.30
CA LEU A 103 9.52 -13.80 -20.88
C LEU A 103 9.92 -12.56 -20.06
N GLY A 104 10.85 -11.75 -20.57
CA GLY A 104 11.27 -10.49 -19.95
C GLY A 104 10.09 -9.54 -19.74
N ILE A 105 9.26 -9.34 -20.78
CA ILE A 105 8.03 -8.53 -20.68
C ILE A 105 7.10 -9.09 -19.59
N GLY A 106 6.89 -10.41 -19.56
CA GLY A 106 6.06 -11.06 -18.54
C GLY A 106 6.57 -10.81 -17.11
N VAL A 107 7.88 -10.95 -16.89
CA VAL A 107 8.51 -10.68 -15.59
C VAL A 107 8.34 -9.21 -15.19
N THR A 108 8.56 -8.28 -16.12
CA THR A 108 8.37 -6.84 -15.85
C THR A 108 6.94 -6.52 -15.44
N VAL A 109 5.93 -7.07 -16.12
CA VAL A 109 4.52 -6.87 -15.77
C VAL A 109 4.21 -7.39 -14.36
N ILE A 110 4.71 -8.57 -14.00
CA ILE A 110 4.53 -9.14 -12.65
C ILE A 110 5.17 -8.25 -11.59
N LEU A 111 6.40 -7.78 -11.82
CA LEU A 111 7.09 -6.87 -10.88
C LEU A 111 6.32 -5.56 -10.70
N ILE A 112 5.77 -4.99 -11.78
CA ILE A 112 4.92 -3.79 -11.71
C ILE A 112 3.67 -4.07 -10.87
N MET A 113 2.98 -5.20 -11.08
CA MET A 113 1.79 -5.57 -10.29
C MET A 113 2.11 -5.72 -8.80
N VAL A 114 3.23 -6.38 -8.47
CA VAL A 114 3.70 -6.53 -7.07
C VAL A 114 4.04 -5.17 -6.47
N GLY A 115 4.72 -4.30 -7.22
CA GLY A 115 5.05 -2.93 -6.82
C GLY A 115 3.79 -2.10 -6.53
N LEU A 116 2.79 -2.14 -7.40
CA LEU A 116 1.50 -1.47 -7.21
C LEU A 116 0.78 -1.99 -5.96
N GLN A 117 0.80 -3.31 -5.71
CA GLN A 117 0.19 -3.89 -4.52
C GLN A 117 0.89 -3.46 -3.23
N GLN A 118 2.23 -3.41 -3.23
CA GLN A 118 3.01 -2.93 -2.09
C GLN A 118 2.81 -1.44 -1.86
N TYR A 119 2.75 -0.65 -2.93
CA TYR A 119 2.47 0.78 -2.87
C TYR A 119 1.11 1.06 -2.22
N GLY A 120 0.07 0.32 -2.59
CA GLY A 120 -1.25 0.43 -1.94
C GLY A 120 -1.19 0.16 -0.43
N LYS A 121 -0.46 -0.87 0.01
CA LYS A 121 -0.28 -1.15 1.45
C LYS A 121 0.49 -0.05 2.18
N SER A 122 1.52 0.51 1.54
CA SER A 122 2.29 1.61 2.12
C SER A 122 1.41 2.84 2.32
N GLN A 123 0.58 3.18 1.32
CA GLN A 123 -0.36 4.28 1.45
C GLN A 123 -1.38 4.07 2.57
N THR A 124 -1.96 2.86 2.72
CA THR A 124 -2.85 2.56 3.85
C THR A 124 -2.16 2.83 5.19
N TRP A 125 -0.93 2.35 5.35
CA TRP A 125 -0.17 2.55 6.58
C TRP A 125 0.16 4.03 6.85
N GLU A 126 0.49 4.79 5.82
CA GLU A 126 0.72 6.24 5.93
C GLU A 126 -0.55 6.98 6.36
N ARG A 127 -1.71 6.63 5.80
CA ARG A 127 -3.02 7.18 6.20
C ARG A 127 -3.36 6.84 7.65
N GLU A 128 -3.12 5.60 8.09
CA GLU A 128 -3.31 5.19 9.49
C GLU A 128 -2.38 5.93 10.44
N LYS A 129 -1.11 6.12 10.06
CA LYS A 129 -0.15 6.90 10.85
C LYS A 129 -0.55 8.36 10.97
N PHE A 130 -1.01 8.96 9.87
CA PHE A 130 -1.55 10.32 9.86
C PHE A 130 -2.78 10.44 10.78
N LEU A 131 -3.74 9.51 10.65
CA LEU A 131 -4.91 9.45 11.50
C LEU A 131 -4.55 9.32 12.99
N ALA A 132 -3.63 8.42 13.33
CA ALA A 132 -3.18 8.23 14.71
C ALA A 132 -2.58 9.52 15.29
N GLY A 133 -1.83 10.28 14.47
CA GLY A 133 -1.31 11.59 14.85
C GLY A 133 -2.43 12.61 15.10
N ALA A 134 -3.37 12.74 14.15
CA ALA A 134 -4.48 13.68 14.27
C ALA A 134 -5.42 13.36 15.44
N VAL A 135 -5.73 12.08 15.66
CA VAL A 135 -6.53 11.62 16.81
C VAL A 135 -5.78 11.89 18.11
N LYS A 136 -4.47 11.62 18.17
CA LYS A 136 -3.66 11.92 19.35
C LYS A 136 -3.73 13.41 19.69
N GLU A 137 -3.52 14.28 18.72
CA GLU A 137 -3.61 15.73 18.91
C GLU A 137 -4.99 16.14 19.44
N PHE A 138 -6.06 15.62 18.83
CA PHE A 138 -7.43 15.85 19.26
C PHE A 138 -7.69 15.41 20.70
N VAL A 139 -7.28 14.20 21.09
CA VAL A 139 -7.52 13.69 22.45
C VAL A 139 -6.58 14.31 23.47
N ASP A 140 -5.44 14.86 23.07
CA ASP A 140 -4.49 15.53 23.97
C ASP A 140 -4.98 16.93 24.38
N LEU A 141 -5.90 17.54 23.63
CA LEU A 141 -6.54 18.81 23.98
C LEU A 141 -7.56 18.64 25.13
N GLN A 142 -7.27 19.28 26.27
CA GLN A 142 -8.15 19.29 27.46
C GLN A 142 -9.59 19.70 27.11
N ARG A 143 -9.74 20.73 26.27
CA ARG A 143 -11.04 21.28 25.83
C ARG A 143 -11.86 20.24 25.06
N ALA A 144 -11.25 19.54 24.12
CA ALA A 144 -11.89 18.46 23.37
C ALA A 144 -12.30 17.30 24.29
N ARG A 145 -11.41 16.87 25.21
CA ARG A 145 -11.74 15.85 26.22
C ARG A 145 -12.92 16.25 27.09
N ASN A 146 -12.95 17.50 27.55
CA ASN A 146 -14.03 18.00 28.39
C ASN A 146 -15.36 18.03 27.63
N ALA A 147 -15.37 18.40 26.36
CA ALA A 147 -16.57 18.31 25.51
C ALA A 147 -17.04 16.86 25.33
N MET A 148 -16.13 15.92 25.07
CA MET A 148 -16.46 14.48 25.00
C MET A 148 -17.09 14.01 26.32
N GLN A 149 -16.51 14.37 27.47
CA GLN A 149 -17.06 14.04 28.79
C GLN A 149 -18.42 14.68 29.07
N MET A 150 -18.66 15.89 28.58
CA MET A 150 -19.96 16.57 28.66
C MET A 150 -21.00 15.90 27.78
N LEU A 151 -20.65 15.47 26.56
CA LEU A 151 -21.53 14.66 25.71
C LEU A 151 -21.88 13.32 26.36
N ASP A 152 -20.89 12.61 26.90
CA ASP A 152 -21.12 11.39 27.67
C ASP A 152 -22.08 11.66 28.83
N SER A 153 -21.93 12.82 29.50
CA SER A 153 -22.79 13.20 30.61
C SER A 153 -24.24 13.38 30.19
N LEU A 154 -24.50 14.06 29.08
CA LEU A 154 -25.85 14.23 28.55
C LEU A 154 -26.51 12.89 28.19
N ALA A 155 -25.71 11.88 27.83
CA ALA A 155 -26.19 10.56 27.44
C ALA A 155 -26.38 9.59 28.61
N LEU A 156 -25.51 9.66 29.64
CA LEU A 156 -25.39 8.62 30.67
C LEU A 156 -25.80 9.07 32.07
N TYR A 157 -25.70 10.38 32.38
CA TYR A 157 -25.97 10.91 33.72
C TYR A 157 -27.16 11.86 33.70
N ARG A 158 -28.18 11.61 34.53
CA ARG A 158 -29.40 12.42 34.56
C ARG A 158 -29.15 13.89 34.91
N ASP A 159 -28.29 14.14 35.90
CA ASP A 159 -28.15 15.46 36.50
C ASP A 159 -26.87 16.20 36.08
N GLY A 160 -25.93 15.51 35.43
CA GLY A 160 -24.61 16.05 35.07
C GLY A 160 -23.45 15.26 35.68
N ARG A 161 -22.25 15.83 35.57
CA ARG A 161 -20.99 15.21 35.99
C ARG A 161 -19.95 16.27 36.40
N GLN A 162 -18.96 15.87 37.20
CA GLN A 162 -17.77 16.67 37.43
C GLN A 162 -16.81 16.63 36.23
N ILE A 163 -16.42 17.80 35.73
CA ILE A 163 -15.50 18.00 34.61
C ILE A 163 -14.25 18.73 35.13
N GLU A 164 -13.07 18.30 34.69
CA GLU A 164 -11.80 18.91 35.08
C GLU A 164 -11.43 20.05 34.12
N PHE A 165 -11.74 21.29 34.48
CA PHE A 165 -11.38 22.45 33.65
C PHE A 165 -9.97 22.95 33.93
N ASN A 166 -9.49 22.83 35.17
CA ASN A 166 -8.22 23.41 35.63
C ASN A 166 -7.28 22.35 36.23
N PRO A 167 -6.69 21.44 35.43
CA PRO A 167 -5.87 20.34 35.96
C PRO A 167 -4.65 20.81 36.78
N ASN A 168 -4.17 22.02 36.50
CA ASN A 168 -3.00 22.62 37.16
C ASN A 168 -3.35 23.42 38.44
N ALA A 169 -4.62 23.48 38.86
CA ALA A 169 -4.97 24.20 40.08
C ALA A 169 -4.32 23.55 41.31
N ASN A 170 -3.86 24.37 42.25
CA ASN A 170 -3.16 23.90 43.45
C ASN A 170 -4.09 23.05 44.34
N LYS A 171 -5.37 23.41 44.43
CA LYS A 171 -6.34 22.71 45.26
C LYS A 171 -7.22 21.75 44.43
N PRO A 172 -7.43 20.50 44.87
CA PRO A 172 -8.25 19.52 44.14
C PRO A 172 -9.67 19.97 43.80
N GLU A 173 -10.31 20.74 44.69
CA GLU A 173 -11.67 21.27 44.54
C GLU A 173 -11.77 22.36 43.45
N GLU A 174 -10.67 23.05 43.15
CA GLU A 174 -10.60 24.07 42.08
C GLU A 174 -10.34 23.44 40.71
N ARG A 175 -9.92 22.17 40.66
CA ARG A 175 -9.65 21.45 39.40
C ARG A 175 -10.93 21.03 38.69
N LYS A 176 -11.94 20.61 39.47
CA LYS A 176 -13.17 19.98 38.98
C LYS A 176 -14.39 20.84 39.28
N THR A 177 -15.21 21.06 38.27
CA THR A 177 -16.48 21.78 38.40
C THR A 177 -17.62 20.84 38.07
N PHE A 178 -18.68 20.85 38.89
CA PHE A 178 -19.91 20.14 38.54
C PHE A 178 -20.66 20.88 37.44
N VAL A 179 -20.86 20.21 36.31
CA VAL A 179 -21.57 20.73 35.15
C VAL A 179 -22.85 19.94 34.98
N SER A 180 -24.00 20.60 35.20
CA SER A 180 -25.30 19.98 34.99
C SER A 180 -25.67 19.97 33.50
N ASN A 181 -26.53 19.03 33.10
CA ASN A 181 -27.01 18.95 31.73
C ASN A 181 -27.73 20.23 31.28
N GLU A 182 -28.49 20.86 32.18
CA GLU A 182 -29.15 22.14 31.91
C GLU A 182 -28.15 23.30 31.77
N LYS A 183 -27.01 23.28 32.47
CA LYS A 183 -25.93 24.27 32.25
C LYS A 183 -25.30 24.10 30.87
N ILE A 184 -25.08 22.87 30.41
CA ILE A 184 -24.59 22.61 29.04
C ILE A 184 -25.60 23.14 28.02
N PHE A 185 -26.89 22.80 28.20
CA PHE A 185 -27.95 23.27 27.31
C PHE A 185 -28.04 24.80 27.26
N ALA A 186 -28.03 25.46 28.42
CA ALA A 186 -28.05 26.91 28.54
C ALA A 186 -26.81 27.55 27.90
N ALA A 187 -25.60 27.02 28.14
CA ALA A 187 -24.37 27.53 27.55
C ALA A 187 -24.40 27.45 26.01
N LEU A 188 -24.89 26.35 25.45
CA LEU A 188 -25.02 26.17 24.00
C LEU A 188 -26.26 26.86 23.41
N THR A 189 -27.02 27.60 24.22
CA THR A 189 -28.12 28.45 23.75
C THR A 189 -27.56 29.70 23.11
N THR A 190 -27.77 29.84 21.81
CA THR A 190 -27.17 30.92 21.03
C THR A 190 -28.05 32.16 20.91
N THR A 191 -29.35 32.03 21.18
CA THR A 191 -30.28 33.15 21.36
C THR A 191 -30.26 33.50 22.85
N PRO A 192 -29.48 34.49 23.29
CA PRO A 192 -29.43 34.84 24.70
C PRO A 192 -30.86 35.19 25.14
N HIS A 193 -31.42 34.42 26.07
CA HIS A 193 -32.37 35.03 26.98
C HIS A 193 -31.61 36.13 27.72
N ASP A 194 -32.24 37.29 27.90
CA ASP A 194 -31.63 38.49 28.53
C ASP A 194 -30.99 38.19 29.91
N ASP A 195 -31.26 37.02 30.49
CA ASP A 195 -30.76 36.52 31.78
C ASP A 195 -29.44 35.73 31.72
N LEU A 196 -28.89 35.38 30.54
CA LEU A 196 -27.50 34.91 30.46
C LEU A 196 -26.60 36.12 30.66
N ALA A 197 -26.30 36.40 31.94
CA ALA A 197 -25.36 37.43 32.34
C ALA A 197 -24.13 37.34 31.44
N LYS A 198 -23.71 38.48 30.87
CA LYS A 198 -22.53 38.60 30.00
C LYS A 198 -21.23 38.05 30.62
N ASP A 199 -21.26 37.69 31.90
CA ASP A 199 -20.12 37.31 32.73
C ASP A 199 -20.22 35.86 33.29
N ASP A 200 -20.96 34.94 32.66
CA ASP A 200 -20.91 33.52 33.05
C ASP A 200 -19.65 32.83 32.46
N ASP A 201 -18.53 32.95 33.19
CA ASP A 201 -17.23 32.32 32.88
C ASP A 201 -17.36 30.81 32.60
N LEU A 202 -18.28 30.11 33.29
CA LEU A 202 -18.49 28.68 33.09
C LEU A 202 -19.17 28.42 31.74
N ALA A 203 -20.18 29.21 31.37
CA ALA A 203 -20.82 29.09 30.07
C ALA A 203 -19.82 29.34 28.93
N MET A 204 -18.95 30.34 29.06
CA MET A 204 -17.86 30.59 28.11
C MET A 204 -16.90 29.39 28.02
N THR A 205 -16.51 28.84 29.17
CA THR A 205 -15.63 27.66 29.21
C THR A 205 -16.26 26.43 28.54
N ILE A 206 -17.57 26.22 28.72
CA ILE A 206 -18.30 25.14 28.05
C ILE A 206 -18.30 25.35 26.53
N ARG A 207 -18.59 26.57 26.06
CA ARG A 207 -18.56 26.92 24.63
C ARG A 207 -17.18 26.67 24.04
N ASP A 208 -16.11 27.15 24.67
CA ASP A 208 -14.72 26.91 24.24
C ASP A 208 -14.38 25.42 24.08
N CYS A 209 -14.92 24.57 24.97
CA CYS A 209 -14.75 23.12 24.88
C CYS A 209 -15.46 22.56 23.64
N PHE A 210 -16.74 22.92 23.44
CA PHE A 210 -17.52 22.46 22.29
C PHE A 210 -16.97 23.02 20.97
N ASP A 211 -16.54 24.28 20.90
CA ASP A 211 -15.90 24.87 19.73
C ASP A 211 -14.67 24.06 19.32
N THR A 212 -13.81 23.72 20.29
CA THR A 212 -12.62 22.90 20.02
C THR A 212 -13.02 21.52 19.49
N PHE A 213 -13.97 20.86 20.14
CA PHE A 213 -14.42 19.52 19.72
C PHE A 213 -15.05 19.52 18.32
N LEU A 214 -15.98 20.43 18.07
CA LEU A 214 -16.73 20.53 16.83
C LEU A 214 -15.80 20.94 15.66
N SER A 215 -14.83 21.82 15.89
CA SER A 215 -13.82 22.19 14.89
C SER A 215 -12.94 21.00 14.47
N TYR A 216 -12.57 20.10 15.40
CA TYR A 216 -11.85 18.88 15.04
C TYR A 216 -12.74 17.89 14.27
N MET A 217 -14.03 17.78 14.60
CA MET A 217 -14.97 16.96 13.83
C MET A 217 -15.10 17.46 12.38
N ASP A 218 -15.17 18.77 12.20
CA ASP A 218 -15.14 19.42 10.89
C ASP A 218 -13.82 19.12 10.14
N THR A 219 -12.69 19.23 10.84
CA THR A 219 -11.36 18.88 10.29
C THR A 219 -11.27 17.42 9.86
N PHE A 220 -11.78 16.49 10.67
CA PHE A 220 -11.83 15.08 10.29
C PHE A 220 -12.73 14.83 9.08
N ASN A 221 -13.85 15.55 8.97
CA ASN A 221 -14.68 15.49 7.78
C ASN A 221 -13.91 15.92 6.53
N HIS A 222 -13.14 17.01 6.62
CA HIS A 222 -12.27 17.45 5.55
C HIS A 222 -11.17 16.43 5.20
N TYR A 223 -10.56 15.77 6.18
CA TYR A 223 -9.59 14.70 5.91
C TYR A 223 -10.22 13.51 5.17
N ILE A 224 -11.48 13.18 5.47
CA ILE A 224 -12.23 12.16 4.72
C ILE A 224 -12.50 12.64 3.29
N ASP A 225 -12.92 13.90 3.11
CA ASP A 225 -13.20 14.47 1.77
C ASP A 225 -11.95 14.52 0.88
N GLN A 226 -10.76 14.68 1.47
CA GLN A 226 -9.48 14.67 0.76
C GLN A 226 -8.85 13.26 0.64
N ASP A 227 -9.55 12.20 1.04
CA ASP A 227 -9.06 10.81 1.05
C ASP A 227 -7.74 10.62 1.83
N LEU A 228 -7.47 11.51 2.81
CA LEU A 228 -6.32 11.41 3.71
C LEU A 228 -6.55 10.35 4.79
N ILE A 229 -7.80 10.20 5.22
CA ILE A 229 -8.25 9.15 6.14
C ILE A 229 -9.52 8.51 5.62
N THR A 230 -9.80 7.29 6.05
CA THR A 230 -11.07 6.62 5.74
C THR A 230 -12.04 6.78 6.91
N LYS A 231 -13.34 6.85 6.61
CA LYS A 231 -14.38 6.90 7.65
C LYS A 231 -14.34 5.68 8.58
N ASP A 232 -14.06 4.51 8.01
CA ASP A 232 -14.02 3.24 8.76
C ASP A 232 -12.86 3.24 9.77
N ALA A 233 -11.70 3.80 9.41
CA ALA A 233 -10.57 3.93 10.33
C ALA A 233 -10.84 4.96 11.43
N LEU A 234 -11.48 6.09 11.11
CA LEU A 234 -11.82 7.11 12.11
C LEU A 234 -12.91 6.62 13.10
N MET A 235 -13.79 5.71 12.66
CA MET A 235 -14.87 5.15 13.49
C MET A 235 -14.37 4.55 14.81
N SER A 236 -13.24 3.83 14.82
CA SER A 236 -12.72 3.23 16.05
C SER A 236 -12.27 4.24 17.10
N HIS A 237 -12.09 5.51 16.72
CA HIS A 237 -11.60 6.56 17.61
C HIS A 237 -12.69 7.50 18.08
N VAL A 238 -13.56 7.95 17.18
CA VAL A 238 -14.58 8.97 17.47
C VAL A 238 -16.00 8.55 17.10
N GLY A 239 -16.16 7.32 16.58
CA GLY A 239 -17.44 6.79 16.12
C GLY A 239 -18.54 6.86 17.17
N TYR A 240 -18.20 6.58 18.43
CA TYR A 240 -19.15 6.68 19.54
C TYR A 240 -19.82 8.07 19.65
N TRP A 241 -19.05 9.16 19.58
CA TRP A 241 -19.63 10.51 19.68
C TRP A 241 -20.35 10.94 18.40
N ILE A 242 -19.90 10.48 17.23
CA ILE A 242 -20.61 10.70 15.96
C ILE A 242 -21.98 9.99 16.00
N GLU A 243 -22.02 8.73 16.43
CA GLU A 243 -23.25 7.96 16.61
C GLU A 243 -24.16 8.60 17.64
N LEU A 244 -23.60 9.11 18.75
CA LEU A 244 -24.36 9.76 19.81
C LEU A 244 -25.10 11.01 19.30
N LEU A 245 -24.46 11.79 18.42
CA LEU A 245 -25.05 12.96 17.75
C LEU A 245 -25.93 12.58 16.55
N GLY A 246 -25.82 11.35 16.04
CA GLY A 246 -26.64 10.82 14.95
C GLY A 246 -28.10 10.59 15.33
N PRO A 247 -29.01 10.40 14.35
CA PRO A 247 -30.45 10.24 14.57
C PRO A 247 -30.76 9.06 15.51
N GLU A 248 -30.08 7.93 15.32
CA GLU A 248 -30.22 6.71 16.12
C GLU A 248 -29.45 6.76 17.46
N GLY A 249 -28.71 7.85 17.73
CA GLY A 249 -27.96 8.02 18.95
C GLY A 249 -28.84 8.13 20.19
N LYS A 250 -28.38 7.54 21.31
CA LYS A 250 -29.08 7.51 22.61
C LYS A 250 -29.24 8.86 23.31
N LEU A 251 -28.60 9.91 22.79
CA LEU A 251 -28.71 11.27 23.31
C LEU A 251 -30.14 11.80 23.11
N ASP A 252 -30.72 12.37 24.16
CA ASP A 252 -32.04 13.00 24.06
C ASP A 252 -32.07 14.04 22.92
N SER A 253 -33.15 14.00 22.13
CA SER A 253 -33.33 14.83 20.94
C SER A 253 -33.15 16.32 21.20
N ARG A 254 -33.55 16.82 22.39
CA ARG A 254 -33.41 18.23 22.78
C ARG A 254 -31.93 18.64 22.87
N TYR A 255 -31.09 17.83 23.50
CA TYR A 255 -29.66 18.12 23.61
C TYR A 255 -28.94 17.95 22.27
N LYS A 256 -29.29 16.91 21.51
CA LYS A 256 -28.76 16.67 20.15
C LYS A 256 -29.02 17.88 19.24
N GLN A 257 -30.27 18.35 19.17
CA GLN A 257 -30.64 19.54 18.41
C GLN A 257 -29.89 20.78 18.90
N ARG A 258 -29.70 20.94 20.22
CA ARG A 258 -28.96 22.07 20.79
C ARG A 258 -27.51 22.11 20.34
N VAL A 259 -26.81 20.98 20.38
CA VAL A 259 -25.40 20.87 19.93
C VAL A 259 -25.29 21.15 18.43
N LEU A 260 -26.18 20.55 17.61
CA LEU A 260 -26.15 20.74 16.16
C LEU A 260 -26.54 22.17 15.74
N GLN A 261 -27.51 22.79 16.42
CA GLN A 261 -27.86 24.19 16.18
C GLN A 261 -26.70 25.12 16.55
N TYR A 262 -26.03 24.85 17.67
CA TYR A 262 -24.83 25.57 18.05
C TYR A 262 -23.75 25.44 16.97
N ALA A 263 -23.41 24.22 16.53
CA ALA A 263 -22.45 23.99 15.45
C ALA A 263 -22.78 24.80 14.17
N ARG A 264 -24.03 24.75 13.71
CA ARG A 264 -24.51 25.47 12.53
C ARG A 264 -24.32 26.99 12.65
N GLN A 265 -24.61 27.55 13.82
CA GLN A 265 -24.45 28.99 14.03
C GLN A 265 -23.00 29.47 13.91
N TYR A 266 -22.04 28.62 14.26
CA TYR A 266 -20.62 28.92 14.14
C TYR A 266 -20.02 28.45 12.79
N GLY A 267 -20.85 28.04 11.83
CA GLY A 267 -20.42 27.64 10.49
C GLY A 267 -19.80 26.25 10.42
N LEU A 268 -20.02 25.40 11.42
CA LEU A 268 -19.50 24.03 11.49
C LEU A 268 -20.48 23.02 10.87
N ASP A 269 -20.97 23.34 9.68
CA ASP A 269 -22.03 22.59 8.99
C ASP A 269 -21.59 21.19 8.53
N ALA A 270 -20.27 20.98 8.34
CA ALA A 270 -19.76 19.70 7.87
C ALA A 270 -19.88 18.58 8.92
N ILE A 271 -20.25 18.90 10.17
CA ILE A 271 -20.55 17.90 11.20
C ILE A 271 -21.80 17.11 10.85
N GLU A 272 -22.84 17.74 10.30
CA GLU A 272 -24.02 17.00 9.82
C GLU A 272 -23.65 16.10 8.64
N SER A 273 -22.77 16.58 7.75
CA SER A 273 -22.24 15.79 6.64
C SER A 273 -21.44 14.58 7.14
N LEU A 274 -20.62 14.76 8.17
CA LEU A 274 -19.88 13.69 8.82
C LEU A 274 -20.84 12.64 9.40
N ILE A 275 -21.82 13.08 10.19
CA ILE A 275 -22.85 12.21 10.78
C ILE A 275 -23.61 11.41 9.70
N GLN A 276 -23.96 12.04 8.58
CA GLN A 276 -24.62 11.37 7.45
C GLN A 276 -23.72 10.33 6.76
N LYS A 277 -22.43 10.63 6.55
CA LYS A 277 -21.46 9.68 5.97
C LYS A 277 -21.35 8.39 6.77
N TYR A 278 -21.52 8.48 8.09
CA TYR A 278 -21.43 7.35 9.01
C TYR A 278 -22.71 6.50 9.07
N GLN A 279 -23.86 7.09 8.77
CA GLN A 279 -25.12 6.35 8.64
C GLN A 279 -25.23 5.59 7.32
N GLN A 280 -24.52 6.04 6.28
CA GLN A 280 -24.51 5.33 5.01
C GLN A 280 -23.75 4.00 5.14
N PRO A 281 -24.37 2.86 4.79
CA PRO A 281 -23.69 1.57 4.81
C PRO A 281 -22.40 1.64 3.99
N SER A 282 -21.38 0.92 4.46
CA SER A 282 -20.07 0.95 3.80
C SER A 282 -20.20 0.53 2.33
N ARG A 283 -19.28 1.01 1.47
CA ARG A 283 -19.30 0.63 0.04
C ARG A 283 -19.24 -0.90 -0.13
N TRP A 284 -18.52 -1.58 0.77
CA TRP A 284 -18.43 -3.03 0.80
C TRP A 284 -19.75 -3.70 1.17
N GLU A 285 -20.48 -3.20 2.18
CA GLU A 285 -21.82 -3.72 2.52
C GLU A 285 -22.78 -3.61 1.33
N ARG A 286 -22.71 -2.52 0.55
CA ARG A 286 -23.52 -2.39 -0.67
C ARG A 286 -23.15 -3.42 -1.73
N ILE A 287 -21.86 -3.68 -1.94
CA ILE A 287 -21.37 -4.69 -2.90
C ILE A 287 -21.77 -6.09 -2.45
N VAL A 288 -21.55 -6.43 -1.17
CA VAL A 288 -21.92 -7.73 -0.60
C VAL A 288 -23.43 -7.95 -0.68
N ASN A 289 -24.24 -6.95 -0.31
CA ASN A 289 -25.70 -7.03 -0.41
C ASN A 289 -26.20 -7.11 -1.86
N TRP A 290 -25.43 -6.63 -2.84
CA TRP A 290 -25.74 -6.80 -4.27
C TRP A 290 -25.44 -8.22 -4.76
N PHE A 291 -24.38 -8.85 -4.28
CA PHE A 291 -24.05 -10.24 -4.64
C PHE A 291 -24.94 -11.30 -3.95
N ILE A 292 -25.55 -10.97 -2.81
CA ILE A 292 -26.42 -11.88 -2.05
C ILE A 292 -27.88 -11.86 -2.55
N LYS A 293 -28.29 -10.85 -3.33
CA LYS A 293 -29.61 -10.76 -3.97
C LYS A 293 -29.59 -11.34 -5.38
#